data_AF-A0A090RUX1-F1
#
_entry.id   AF-A0A090RUX1-F1
#
_cell.length_a   1.000
_cell.length_b   1.000
_cell.length_c   1.000
_cell.angle_alpha   90.00
_cell.angle_beta   90.00
_cell.angle_gamma   90.00
#
_symmetry.space_group_name_H-M   'P 1'
#
loop_
_entity.id
_entity.type
_entity.pdbx_description
1 polymer ?
#
loop_
_entity_poly.entity_id
_entity_poly.type
_entity_poly.pdbx_seq_one_letter_code
_entity_poly.pdbx_strand_id
1 'polypeptide(L)'
;MSNFNNNDDQRPLDHEPEFNKFVDAAMSRRRFLKGTGAAATVGFFAATPVSQAVANVKAAKSDLMGFNAIPISTADTVQVPDGYQADVLISWGDAIKKAHLRLVKVTILKRKRCSLAITTTA
;
A
#
# COMPACT_ATOMS: atom_id res chain seq x y z
N MET A 1 7.75 32.75 21.34
CA MET A 1 6.37 32.30 21.66
C MET A 1 6.02 32.87 23.02
N SER A 2 4.99 33.69 23.07
CA SER A 2 4.59 34.54 24.19
C SER A 2 4.20 33.74 25.43
N ASN A 3 4.73 34.17 26.59
CA ASN A 3 4.36 33.66 27.90
C ASN A 3 2.97 34.16 28.28
N PHE A 4 1.95 33.31 28.12
CA PHE A 4 0.56 33.57 28.53
C PHE A 4 0.30 33.11 29.97
N ASN A 5 1.08 33.60 30.94
CA ASN A 5 0.88 33.26 32.34
C ASN A 5 0.87 34.51 33.23
N ASN A 6 0.09 35.51 32.83
CA ASN A 6 -0.29 36.60 33.72
C ASN A 6 -1.70 36.31 34.24
N ASN A 7 -1.76 35.77 35.45
CA ASN A 7 -3.00 35.53 36.17
C ASN A 7 -3.33 36.80 36.98
N ASP A 8 -3.55 37.91 36.30
CA ASP A 8 -3.69 39.24 36.92
C ASP A 8 -5.02 39.42 37.70
N ASP A 9 -5.95 38.46 37.58
CA ASP A 9 -7.26 38.44 38.26
C ASP A 9 -7.33 37.51 39.49
N GLN A 10 -6.22 36.86 39.88
CA GLN A 10 -6.22 35.95 41.04
C GLN A 10 -6.12 36.76 42.34
N ARG A 11 -7.18 36.72 43.16
CA ARG A 11 -7.09 37.17 44.57
C ARG A 11 -5.99 36.38 45.29
N PRO A 12 -5.24 36.96 46.24
CA PRO A 12 -4.28 36.21 47.04
C PRO A 12 -4.99 35.03 47.70
N LEU A 13 -4.54 33.82 47.40
CA LEU A 13 -5.06 32.59 47.99
C LEU A 13 -4.18 32.23 49.17
N ASP A 14 -4.77 32.08 50.35
CA ASP A 14 -4.04 31.67 51.57
C ASP A 14 -3.52 30.23 51.48
N HIS A 15 -4.05 29.43 50.54
CA HIS A 15 -3.66 28.04 50.30
C HIS A 15 -3.95 27.60 48.84
N GLU A 16 -3.13 26.71 48.31
CA GLU A 16 -3.25 26.14 46.96
C GLU A 16 -4.61 25.40 46.77
N PRO A 17 -5.37 25.65 45.69
CA PRO A 17 -6.60 24.91 45.42
C PRO A 17 -6.35 23.42 45.19
N GLU A 18 -7.18 22.55 45.77
CA GLU A 18 -7.06 21.09 45.61
C GLU A 18 -7.22 20.62 44.15
N PHE A 19 -7.93 21.41 43.34
CA PHE A 19 -8.05 21.16 41.90
C PHE A 19 -6.71 21.28 41.17
N ASN A 20 -5.84 22.22 41.56
CA ASN A 20 -4.52 22.37 40.95
C ASN A 20 -3.67 21.12 41.19
N LYS A 21 -3.74 20.54 42.40
CA LYS A 21 -3.05 19.28 42.72
C LYS A 21 -3.52 18.12 41.83
N PHE A 22 -4.81 18.05 41.53
CA PHE A 22 -5.35 17.04 40.62
C PHE A 22 -4.86 17.25 39.17
N VAL A 23 -4.88 18.49 38.69
CA VAL A 23 -4.39 18.86 37.35
C VAL A 23 -2.90 18.56 37.21
N ASP A 24 -2.09 18.92 38.20
CA ASP A 24 -0.65 18.66 38.20
C ASP A 24 -0.34 17.16 38.23
N ALA A 25 -1.07 16.38 39.04
CA ALA A 25 -0.92 14.94 39.07
C ALA A 25 -1.26 14.28 37.72
N ALA A 26 -2.30 14.77 37.02
CA ALA A 26 -2.67 14.28 35.70
C ALA A 26 -1.63 14.67 34.62
N MET A 27 -1.15 15.91 34.66
CA MET A 27 -0.15 16.42 33.71
C MET A 27 1.23 15.80 33.90
N SER A 28 1.64 15.53 35.15
CA SER A 28 2.87 14.82 35.50
C SER A 28 2.96 13.46 34.82
N ARG A 29 1.93 12.61 34.95
CA ARG A 29 1.89 11.27 34.33
C ARG A 29 1.99 11.34 32.81
N ARG A 30 1.28 12.30 32.19
CA ARG A 30 1.32 12.47 30.72
C ARG A 30 2.70 12.92 30.24
N ARG A 31 3.35 13.85 30.96
CA ARG A 31 4.71 14.30 30.65
C ARG A 31 5.72 13.17 30.80
N PHE A 32 5.60 12.38 31.86
CA PHE A 32 6.43 11.19 32.07
C PHE A 32 6.27 10.18 30.92
N LEU A 33 5.04 9.77 30.59
CA LEU A 33 4.78 8.83 29.49
C LEU A 33 5.24 9.35 28.12
N LYS A 34 5.12 10.66 27.86
CA LYS A 34 5.64 11.28 26.64
C LYS A 34 7.17 11.24 26.60
N GLY A 35 7.83 11.57 27.71
CA GLY A 35 9.30 11.58 27.80
C GLY A 35 9.90 10.19 27.71
N THR A 36 9.34 9.22 28.43
CA THR A 36 9.83 7.83 28.44
C THR A 36 9.42 7.06 27.20
N GLY A 37 8.21 7.29 26.67
CA GLY A 37 7.72 6.63 25.46
C GLY A 37 8.59 6.93 24.23
N ALA A 38 9.01 8.18 24.04
CA ALA A 38 9.90 8.54 22.94
C ALA A 38 11.27 7.83 23.05
N ALA A 39 11.88 7.83 24.24
CA ALA A 39 13.15 7.13 24.47
C ALA A 39 13.02 5.60 24.28
N ALA A 40 11.92 5.01 24.73
CA ALA A 40 11.65 3.58 24.58
C ALA A 40 11.47 3.17 23.11
N THR A 41 10.79 3.99 22.29
CA THR A 41 10.67 3.69 20.86
C THR A 41 12.01 3.70 20.14
N VAL A 42 12.88 4.68 20.42
CA VAL A 42 14.22 4.73 19.82
C VAL A 42 15.05 3.53 20.25
N GLY A 43 15.06 3.18 21.55
CA GLY A 43 15.75 2.00 22.05
C GLY A 43 15.22 0.69 21.44
N PHE A 44 13.90 0.57 21.31
CA PHE A 44 13.26 -0.61 20.71
C PHE A 44 13.60 -0.76 19.22
N PHE A 45 13.47 0.31 18.42
CA PHE A 45 13.78 0.23 16.98
C PHE A 45 15.28 0.16 16.68
N ALA A 46 16.14 0.70 17.55
CA ALA A 46 17.60 0.56 17.43
C ALA A 46 18.09 -0.85 17.82
N ALA A 47 17.48 -1.47 18.85
CA ALA A 47 17.88 -2.79 19.33
C ALA A 47 17.21 -3.96 18.58
N THR A 48 16.14 -3.71 17.84
CA THR A 48 15.38 -4.79 17.18
C THR A 48 15.69 -4.85 15.68
N PRO A 49 16.00 -6.04 15.11
CA PRO A 49 16.26 -6.22 13.67
C PRO A 49 15.03 -5.97 12.79
N VAL A 50 13.86 -5.68 13.38
CA VAL A 50 12.63 -5.32 12.67
C VAL A 50 12.80 -4.08 11.79
N SER A 51 13.67 -3.14 12.17
CA SER A 51 13.98 -1.96 11.34
C SER A 51 14.61 -2.34 9.99
N GLN A 52 15.44 -3.40 9.96
CA GLN A 52 15.99 -3.96 8.73
C GLN A 52 14.93 -4.73 7.93
N ALA A 53 14.00 -5.40 8.61
CA ALA A 53 12.89 -6.10 7.96
C ALA A 53 11.94 -5.13 7.25
N VAL A 54 11.61 -3.98 7.87
CA VAL A 54 10.76 -2.93 7.26
C VAL A 54 11.49 -2.23 6.11
N ALA A 55 12.80 -2.01 6.21
CA ALA A 55 13.61 -1.48 5.12
C ALA A 55 13.66 -2.43 3.90
N ASN A 56 13.65 -3.74 4.13
CA ASN A 56 13.63 -4.78 3.09
C ASN A 56 12.25 -5.09 2.50
N VAL A 57 11.18 -4.40 2.93
CA VAL A 57 9.84 -4.49 2.28
C VAL A 57 9.85 -3.86 0.88
N LYS A 58 10.94 -3.17 0.48
CA LYS A 58 11.14 -2.77 -0.92
C LYS A 58 11.38 -4.01 -1.79
N ALA A 59 10.27 -4.57 -2.28
CA ALA A 59 10.19 -5.50 -3.40
C ALA A 59 11.35 -6.51 -3.43
N ALA A 60 11.48 -7.31 -2.37
CA ALA A 60 12.23 -8.55 -2.51
C ALA A 60 11.54 -9.33 -3.64
N LYS A 61 12.17 -9.36 -4.82
CA LYS A 61 11.82 -10.28 -5.90
C LYS A 61 11.93 -11.66 -5.29
N SER A 62 10.80 -12.22 -4.85
CA SER A 62 10.79 -13.60 -4.37
C SER A 62 11.24 -14.45 -5.55
N ASP A 63 12.26 -15.28 -5.34
CA ASP A 63 12.84 -16.17 -6.35
C ASP A 63 11.77 -17.06 -7.04
N LEU A 64 10.63 -17.26 -6.37
CA LEU A 64 9.48 -18.01 -6.85
C LEU A 64 8.59 -17.26 -7.86
N MET A 65 8.74 -15.94 -8.01
CA MET A 65 7.94 -15.13 -8.95
C MET A 65 8.71 -14.96 -10.26
N GLY A 66 8.43 -15.82 -11.24
CA GLY A 66 9.05 -15.79 -12.57
C GLY A 66 8.54 -14.69 -13.51
N PHE A 67 7.90 -13.64 -13.00
CA PHE A 67 7.36 -12.54 -13.80
C PHE A 67 7.61 -11.19 -13.12
N ASN A 68 7.66 -10.12 -13.93
CA ASN A 68 7.79 -8.77 -13.41
C ASN A 68 6.43 -8.22 -12.95
N ALA A 69 6.43 -7.45 -11.86
CA ALA A 69 5.21 -6.83 -11.35
C ALA A 69 4.59 -5.87 -12.37
N ILE A 70 3.27 -5.96 -12.54
CA ILE A 70 2.49 -5.11 -13.44
C ILE A 70 1.96 -3.90 -12.63
N PRO A 71 1.97 -2.68 -13.17
CA PRO A 71 1.38 -1.52 -12.52
C PRO A 71 -0.15 -1.65 -12.39
N ILE A 72 -0.72 -0.93 -11.42
CA ILE A 72 -2.18 -0.81 -11.31
C ILE A 72 -2.75 -0.07 -12.52
N SER A 73 -3.87 -0.56 -13.06
CA SER A 73 -4.59 0.06 -14.17
C SER A 73 -6.08 0.17 -13.88
N THR A 74 -6.69 1.24 -14.39
CA THR A 74 -8.14 1.47 -14.38
C THR A 74 -8.78 1.23 -15.74
N ALA A 75 -8.02 0.74 -16.73
CA ALA A 75 -8.53 0.43 -18.05
C ALA A 75 -9.40 -0.84 -18.04
N ASP A 76 -10.44 -0.88 -18.88
CA ASP A 76 -11.26 -2.07 -19.10
C ASP A 76 -10.57 -3.06 -20.07
N THR A 77 -9.32 -3.41 -19.75
CA THR A 77 -8.49 -4.33 -20.52
C THR A 77 -7.66 -5.23 -19.61
N VAL A 78 -7.34 -6.43 -20.09
CA VAL A 78 -6.52 -7.40 -19.34
C VAL A 78 -5.03 -7.11 -19.62
N GLN A 79 -4.29 -6.71 -18.58
CA GLN A 79 -2.84 -6.54 -18.65
C GLN A 79 -2.13 -7.79 -18.11
N VAL A 80 -1.20 -8.34 -18.89
CA VAL A 80 -0.41 -9.53 -18.54
C VAL A 80 1.08 -9.21 -18.56
N PRO A 81 1.92 -9.96 -17.84
CA PRO A 81 3.37 -9.78 -17.90
C PRO A 81 3.93 -10.18 -19.28
N ASP A 82 5.16 -9.76 -19.56
CA ASP A 82 5.85 -10.10 -20.81
C ASP A 82 5.90 -11.63 -21.01
N GLY A 83 5.58 -12.07 -22.23
CA GLY A 83 5.58 -13.50 -22.60
C GLY A 83 4.31 -14.28 -22.27
N TYR A 84 3.32 -13.65 -21.63
CA TYR A 84 2.01 -14.26 -21.36
C TYR A 84 0.96 -13.82 -22.38
N GLN A 85 -0.05 -14.67 -22.62
CA GLN A 85 -1.23 -14.33 -23.42
C GLN A 85 -2.51 -14.65 -22.66
N ALA A 86 -3.52 -13.80 -22.86
CA ALA A 86 -4.85 -13.98 -22.31
C ALA A 86 -5.85 -14.22 -23.45
N ASP A 87 -6.44 -15.42 -23.48
CA ASP A 87 -7.48 -15.80 -24.44
C ASP A 87 -8.82 -16.02 -23.71
N VAL A 88 -9.93 -15.61 -24.35
CA VAL A 88 -11.28 -15.82 -23.81
C VAL A 88 -11.69 -17.28 -24.02
N LEU A 89 -11.84 -18.05 -22.95
CA LEU A 89 -12.20 -19.46 -23.01
C LEU A 89 -13.71 -19.69 -23.12
N ILE A 90 -14.49 -18.95 -22.33
CA ILE A 90 -15.94 -18.98 -22.33
C ILE A 90 -16.46 -17.60 -21.94
N SER A 91 -17.40 -17.09 -22.71
CA SER A 91 -18.08 -15.84 -22.41
C SER A 91 -19.38 -16.11 -21.68
N TRP A 92 -19.84 -15.14 -20.90
CA TRP A 92 -21.16 -15.23 -20.32
C TRP A 92 -22.21 -15.30 -21.43
N GLY A 93 -23.10 -16.31 -21.36
CA GLY A 93 -24.09 -16.61 -22.41
C GLY A 93 -23.70 -17.72 -23.37
N ASP A 94 -22.47 -18.24 -23.32
CA ASP A 94 -22.08 -19.41 -24.12
C ASP A 94 -22.84 -20.66 -23.67
N ALA A 95 -23.45 -21.34 -24.63
CA ALA A 95 -24.23 -22.54 -24.37
C ALA A 95 -23.31 -23.70 -23.94
N ILE A 96 -23.52 -24.22 -22.72
CA ILE A 96 -22.71 -25.30 -22.13
C ILE A 96 -23.09 -26.68 -22.69
N LYS A 97 -24.32 -26.82 -23.20
CA LYS A 97 -24.79 -28.06 -23.84
C LYS A 97 -24.48 -28.00 -25.33
N LYS A 98 -24.43 -29.17 -25.99
CA LYS A 98 -24.34 -29.27 -27.46
C LYS A 98 -25.55 -28.53 -28.06
N ALA A 99 -25.40 -27.24 -28.28
CA ALA A 99 -26.36 -26.43 -28.98
C ALA A 99 -26.37 -26.98 -30.41
N HIS A 100 -27.54 -27.45 -30.85
CA HIS A 100 -27.79 -27.71 -32.26
C HIS A 100 -27.32 -26.46 -33.03
N LEU A 101 -26.21 -26.59 -33.77
CA LEU A 101 -25.44 -25.48 -34.29
C LEU A 101 -26.35 -24.48 -35.02
N ARG A 102 -26.62 -23.33 -34.40
CA ARG A 102 -26.77 -22.11 -35.19
C ARG A 102 -25.38 -21.56 -35.35
N LEU A 103 -24.80 -21.89 -36.50
CA LEU A 103 -23.59 -21.30 -37.05
C LEU A 103 -23.74 -19.77 -37.06
N VAL A 104 -23.41 -19.12 -35.96
CA VAL A 104 -22.92 -17.75 -36.03
C VAL A 104 -21.48 -17.89 -36.46
N LYS A 105 -21.27 -17.89 -37.79
CA LYS A 105 -19.95 -17.70 -38.40
C LYS A 105 -19.44 -16.34 -37.96
N VAL A 106 -18.74 -16.29 -36.83
CA VAL A 106 -17.75 -15.24 -36.61
C VAL A 106 -16.50 -15.70 -37.33
N THR A 107 -16.51 -15.49 -38.65
CA THR A 107 -15.30 -15.61 -39.46
C THR A 107 -14.37 -14.48 -39.03
N ILE A 108 -13.49 -14.74 -38.06
CA ILE A 108 -12.33 -13.89 -37.79
C ILE A 108 -11.39 -14.06 -38.99
N LEU A 109 -11.64 -13.27 -40.02
CA LEU A 109 -10.84 -13.19 -41.23
C LEU A 109 -9.68 -12.22 -41.00
N LYS A 110 -8.46 -12.78 -40.94
CA LYS A 110 -7.15 -12.25 -41.36
C LYS A 110 -6.06 -12.42 -40.29
N ARG A 111 -5.56 -13.65 -40.17
CA ARG A 111 -4.11 -13.87 -40.03
C ARG A 111 -3.44 -13.47 -41.35
N LYS A 112 -3.02 -12.21 -41.50
CA LYS A 112 -1.94 -11.90 -42.44
C LYS A 112 -0.62 -12.25 -41.74
N ARG A 113 -0.12 -13.46 -42.02
CA ARG A 113 1.31 -13.75 -41.90
C ARG A 113 2.04 -12.87 -42.91
N CYS A 114 2.64 -11.78 -42.47
CA CYS A 114 3.73 -11.15 -43.21
C CYS A 114 5.03 -11.71 -42.65
N SER A 115 5.50 -12.77 -43.31
CA SER A 115 6.89 -13.20 -43.28
C SER A 115 7.69 -12.14 -44.02
N LEU A 116 8.44 -11.29 -43.32
CA LEU A 116 9.47 -10.47 -43.95
C LEU A 116 10.82 -11.04 -43.51
N ALA A 117 11.32 -11.96 -44.34
CA ALA A 117 12.74 -12.28 -44.36
C ALA A 117 13.45 -11.07 -44.98
N ILE A 118 14.31 -10.41 -44.21
CA ILE A 118 15.35 -9.55 -44.77
C ILE A 118 16.66 -10.30 -44.55
N THR A 119 17.00 -11.14 -45.51
CA THR A 119 18.39 -11.47 -45.81
C THR A 119 18.85 -10.40 -46.79
N THR A 120 19.80 -9.56 -46.40
CA THR A 120 20.69 -8.97 -47.39
C THR A 120 22.09 -8.83 -46.81
N THR A 121 23.02 -9.36 -47.59
CA THR A 121 24.46 -9.40 -47.43
C THR A 121 25.08 -8.04 -47.75
N ALA A 122 26.04 -7.61 -46.94
CA ALA A 122 27.29 -6.94 -47.32
C ALA A 122 28.20 -6.90 -46.09
#